data_AF-A0A925IIQ6-F1
#
_entry.id   AF-A0A925IIQ6-F1
#
_cell.length_a   1.000
_cell.length_b   1.000
_cell.length_c   1.000
_cell.angle_alpha   90.00
_cell.angle_beta   90.00
_cell.angle_gamma   90.00
#
_symmetry.space_group_name_H-M   'P 1'
#
loop_
_entity.id
_entity.type
_entity.pdbx_description
1 polymer ?
#
loop_
_entity_poly.entity_id
_entity_poly.type
_entity_poly.pdbx_seq_one_letter_code
_entity_poly.pdbx_strand_id
1 'polypeptide(L)'
;METQPQKVAPILEVAWTRFAQLDAISLERSKTHLRLRRWITTLGILTTLFAILSQLFAETISPLTGWVLKFIFIITPIVASILAAYVSQFFSSGDWLVTRAGAEEVLKEIYAYRTILQNTPTRRAWLEKRLEEIQRSVFRGMNGEMVLKAYKGPLPPSPRFDPKYPNNDPGFNDLNGDEYFRYRLENQLSWHIREINKRQRERTRLKLFILIAGGVGALFAALGQPLTIWVALAASFSAAFIGWQELRSLDSVVRNYSKVVMELNILFDHWKNLEGEEQNQTEFFKTVRSTEDILWGQNVEYIKAMQEALRDSDLEEEASLINRVIKEQRESDQRFKNEIANAVVDHTRDSMIESEEKLIETYKSTLGTLAAEASSELVQAEIAAMRDAVHDVVENLAERLGMSSSLKTIEEEFDGVEITSSTPMSVLNDLMSRYPKTTDVKG
;
A
#
# COMPACT_ATOMS: atom_id res chain seq x y z
N MET A 1 40.47 -4.49 8.84
CA MET A 1 39.45 -3.70 9.55
C MET A 1 38.28 -4.60 9.81
N GLU A 2 38.15 -5.09 11.04
CA GLU A 2 36.97 -5.83 11.47
C GLU A 2 35.80 -4.83 11.50
N THR A 3 34.82 -5.04 10.63
CA THR A 3 33.59 -4.26 10.58
C THR A 3 32.86 -4.46 11.90
N GLN A 4 32.82 -3.44 12.75
CA GLN A 4 31.98 -3.47 13.95
C GLN A 4 30.53 -3.79 13.53
N PRO A 5 29.85 -4.74 14.20
CA PRO A 5 28.48 -5.07 13.85
C PRO A 5 27.62 -3.83 14.06
N GLN A 6 27.06 -3.34 12.95
CA GLN A 6 26.17 -2.19 12.89
C GLN A 6 25.04 -2.40 13.91
N LYS A 7 24.94 -1.50 14.90
CA LYS A 7 24.01 -1.63 16.03
C LYS A 7 22.58 -1.44 15.50
N VAL A 8 21.91 -2.55 15.22
CA VAL A 8 20.52 -2.57 14.72
C VAL A 8 19.62 -1.80 15.67
N ALA A 9 18.82 -0.87 15.15
CA ALA A 9 17.86 -0.12 15.96
C ALA A 9 16.79 -1.10 16.49
N PRO A 10 16.63 -1.27 17.82
CA PRO A 10 15.70 -2.27 18.37
C PRO A 10 14.26 -2.08 17.91
N ILE A 11 13.85 -0.84 17.64
CA ILE A 11 12.49 -0.53 17.17
C ILE A 11 12.21 -1.09 15.76
N LEU A 12 13.22 -1.14 14.88
CA LEU A 12 13.07 -1.73 13.54
C LEU A 12 12.90 -3.25 13.62
N GLU A 13 13.58 -3.91 14.54
CA GLU A 13 13.39 -5.35 14.78
C GLU A 13 11.97 -5.66 15.24
N VAL A 14 11.41 -4.83 16.14
CA VAL A 14 10.01 -4.93 16.57
C VAL A 14 9.07 -4.71 15.38
N ALA A 15 9.31 -3.68 14.57
CA ALA A 15 8.49 -3.39 13.39
C ALA A 15 8.51 -4.55 12.39
N TRP A 16 9.70 -5.08 12.05
CA TRP A 16 9.85 -6.24 11.17
C TRP A 16 9.18 -7.49 11.72
N THR A 17 9.27 -7.71 13.04
CA THR A 17 8.58 -8.83 13.70
C THR A 17 7.06 -8.70 13.55
N ARG A 18 6.51 -7.50 13.80
CA ARG A 18 5.08 -7.23 13.67
C ARG A 18 4.60 -7.40 12.23
N PHE A 19 5.36 -6.86 11.27
CA PHE A 19 5.12 -7.09 9.85
C PHE A 19 5.08 -8.58 9.51
N ALA A 20 6.10 -9.33 9.92
CA ALA A 20 6.22 -10.76 9.62
C ALA A 20 5.09 -11.58 10.25
N GLN A 21 4.66 -11.24 11.48
CA GLN A 21 3.54 -11.88 12.14
C GLN A 21 2.23 -11.64 11.38
N LEU A 22 1.93 -10.38 11.07
CA LEU A 22 0.70 -10.01 10.38
C LEU A 22 0.66 -10.59 8.95
N ASP A 23 1.76 -10.50 8.21
CA ASP A 23 1.84 -11.02 6.84
C ASP A 23 1.69 -12.55 6.83
N ALA A 24 2.38 -13.27 7.72
CA ALA A 24 2.27 -14.72 7.81
C ALA A 24 0.85 -15.19 8.14
N ILE A 25 0.19 -14.52 9.09
CA ILE A 25 -1.21 -14.82 9.46
C ILE A 25 -2.14 -14.54 8.28
N SER A 26 -1.97 -13.41 7.59
CA SER A 26 -2.79 -13.07 6.43
C SER A 26 -2.69 -14.13 5.33
N LEU A 27 -1.47 -14.61 5.06
CA LEU A 27 -1.20 -15.63 4.04
C LEU A 27 -1.73 -17.01 4.44
N GLU A 28 -1.56 -17.42 5.70
CA GLU A 28 -2.07 -18.70 6.22
C GLU A 28 -3.61 -18.74 6.14
N ARG A 29 -4.27 -17.69 6.64
CA ARG A 29 -5.73 -17.60 6.67
C ARG A 29 -6.32 -17.46 5.27
N SER A 30 -5.75 -16.62 4.40
CA SER A 30 -6.22 -16.46 3.01
C SER A 30 -6.13 -17.79 2.22
N LYS A 31 -5.02 -18.52 2.35
CA LYS A 31 -4.86 -19.84 1.71
C LYS A 31 -5.88 -20.85 2.23
N THR A 32 -6.15 -20.84 3.54
CA THR A 32 -7.11 -21.75 4.16
C THR A 32 -8.53 -21.44 3.70
N HIS A 33 -8.92 -20.17 3.71
CA HIS A 33 -10.22 -19.72 3.20
C HIS A 33 -10.44 -20.17 1.75
N LEU A 34 -9.48 -19.91 0.86
CA LEU A 34 -9.57 -20.30 -0.55
C LEU A 34 -9.60 -21.83 -0.74
N ARG A 35 -8.88 -22.59 0.09
CA ARG A 35 -8.88 -24.06 0.04
C ARG A 35 -10.25 -24.61 0.44
N LEU A 36 -10.86 -24.09 1.51
CA LEU A 36 -12.17 -24.53 1.97
C LEU A 36 -13.26 -24.18 0.96
N ARG A 37 -13.24 -22.96 0.40
CA ARG A 37 -14.15 -22.55 -0.69
C ARG A 37 -14.03 -23.48 -1.91
N ARG A 38 -12.81 -23.85 -2.30
CA ARG A 38 -12.60 -24.82 -3.40
C ARG A 38 -13.25 -26.17 -3.11
N TRP A 39 -13.17 -26.66 -1.88
CA TRP A 39 -13.84 -27.89 -1.48
C TRP A 39 -15.36 -27.76 -1.54
N ILE A 40 -15.94 -26.67 -1.04
CA ILE A 40 -17.39 -26.40 -1.13
C ILE A 40 -17.84 -26.44 -2.59
N THR A 41 -17.15 -25.73 -3.49
CA THR A 41 -17.46 -25.72 -4.93
C THR A 41 -17.35 -27.11 -5.55
N THR A 42 -16.32 -27.88 -5.19
CA THR A 42 -16.09 -29.23 -5.70
C THR A 42 -17.19 -30.19 -5.24
N LEU A 43 -17.59 -30.10 -3.96
CA LEU A 43 -18.70 -30.88 -3.41
C LEU A 43 -20.04 -30.51 -4.07
N GLY A 44 -20.24 -29.24 -4.44
CA GLY A 44 -21.40 -28.81 -5.22
C GLY A 44 -21.49 -29.52 -6.58
N ILE A 45 -20.38 -29.55 -7.34
CA ILE A 45 -20.31 -30.26 -8.63
C ILE A 45 -20.46 -31.78 -8.44
N LEU A 46 -19.85 -32.35 -7.40
CA LEU A 46 -19.98 -33.78 -7.11
C LEU A 46 -21.42 -34.15 -6.74
N THR A 47 -22.14 -33.27 -6.05
CA THR A 47 -23.55 -33.47 -5.72
C THR A 47 -24.41 -33.60 -6.98
N THR A 48 -24.22 -32.71 -7.96
CA THR A 48 -24.95 -32.79 -9.24
C THR A 48 -24.56 -34.04 -10.02
N LEU A 49 -23.27 -34.41 -10.03
CA LEU A 49 -22.80 -35.64 -10.66
C LEU A 49 -23.45 -36.89 -10.02
N PHE A 50 -23.43 -37.00 -8.70
CA PHE A 50 -24.00 -38.16 -8.00
C PHE A 50 -25.52 -38.22 -8.14
N ALA A 51 -26.21 -37.07 -8.21
CA ALA A 51 -27.64 -37.03 -8.54
C ALA A 51 -27.91 -37.71 -9.88
N ILE A 52 -27.18 -37.32 -10.93
CA ILE A 52 -27.30 -37.87 -12.28
C ILE A 52 -26.97 -39.37 -12.31
N LEU A 53 -25.85 -39.77 -11.70
CA LEU A 53 -25.46 -41.18 -11.64
C LEU A 53 -26.50 -42.03 -10.88
N SER A 54 -27.09 -41.49 -9.81
CA SER A 54 -28.11 -42.19 -9.03
C SER A 54 -29.39 -42.37 -9.82
N GLN A 55 -29.74 -41.42 -10.67
CA GLN A 55 -30.92 -41.51 -11.51
C GLN A 55 -30.73 -42.48 -12.69
N LEU A 56 -29.55 -42.49 -13.30
CA LEU A 56 -29.29 -43.29 -14.51
C LEU A 56 -28.96 -44.76 -14.23
N PHE A 57 -28.31 -45.04 -13.11
CA PHE A 57 -27.70 -46.36 -12.89
C PHE A 57 -28.19 -47.08 -11.63
N ALA A 58 -29.10 -46.49 -10.84
CA ALA A 58 -29.55 -47.13 -9.60
C ALA A 58 -30.28 -48.46 -9.82
N GLU A 59 -30.92 -48.67 -10.96
CA GLU A 59 -31.64 -49.92 -11.28
C GLU A 59 -30.75 -50.94 -12.00
N THR A 60 -29.68 -50.48 -12.66
CA THR A 60 -28.84 -51.30 -13.52
C THR A 60 -27.64 -51.91 -12.80
N ILE A 61 -27.20 -51.31 -11.69
CA ILE A 61 -26.05 -51.79 -10.90
C ILE A 61 -26.53 -52.66 -9.73
N SER A 62 -25.64 -53.51 -9.19
CA SER A 62 -25.90 -54.30 -7.99
C SER A 62 -26.57 -53.48 -6.86
N PRO A 63 -27.49 -54.08 -6.09
CA PRO A 63 -28.22 -53.37 -5.02
C PRO A 63 -27.31 -52.67 -4.02
N LEU A 64 -26.14 -53.26 -3.72
CA LEU A 64 -25.17 -52.69 -2.79
C LEU A 64 -24.53 -51.41 -3.34
N THR A 65 -24.11 -51.40 -4.61
CA THR A 65 -23.52 -50.20 -5.23
C THR A 65 -24.55 -49.08 -5.38
N GLY A 66 -25.78 -49.42 -5.76
CA GLY A 66 -26.88 -48.44 -5.84
C GLY A 66 -27.17 -47.79 -4.49
N TRP A 67 -27.12 -48.56 -3.40
CA TRP A 67 -27.26 -48.04 -2.04
C TRP A 67 -26.10 -47.13 -1.64
N VAL A 68 -24.86 -47.53 -1.90
CA VAL A 68 -23.66 -46.70 -1.64
C VAL A 68 -23.74 -45.37 -2.39
N LEU A 69 -24.13 -45.40 -3.66
CA LEU A 69 -24.21 -44.20 -4.48
C LEU A 69 -25.30 -43.22 -3.99
N LYS A 70 -26.47 -43.74 -3.56
CA LYS A 70 -27.50 -42.94 -2.88
C LYS A 70 -27.00 -42.33 -1.57
N PHE A 71 -26.25 -43.09 -0.78
CA PHE A 71 -25.66 -42.62 0.47
C PHE A 71 -24.66 -41.47 0.23
N ILE A 72 -23.77 -41.62 -0.76
CA ILE A 72 -22.83 -40.56 -1.16
C ILE A 72 -23.57 -39.31 -1.66
N PHE A 73 -24.61 -39.48 -2.48
CA PHE A 73 -25.44 -38.37 -2.96
C PHE A 73 -26.06 -37.56 -1.82
N ILE A 74 -26.53 -38.22 -0.76
CA ILE A 74 -27.11 -37.55 0.41
C ILE A 74 -26.03 -36.86 1.27
N ILE A 75 -24.89 -37.51 1.50
CA ILE A 75 -23.84 -36.99 2.37
C ILE A 75 -23.11 -35.79 1.77
N THR A 76 -22.87 -35.79 0.45
CA THR A 76 -22.09 -34.75 -0.22
C THR A 76 -22.62 -33.33 0.04
N PRO A 77 -23.91 -33.01 -0.16
CA PRO A 77 -24.45 -31.68 0.13
C PRO A 77 -24.46 -31.38 1.64
N ILE A 78 -24.68 -32.37 2.52
CA ILE A 78 -24.64 -32.17 3.97
C ILE A 78 -23.24 -31.71 4.41
N VAL A 79 -22.19 -32.39 3.93
CA VAL A 79 -20.81 -32.01 4.22
C VAL A 79 -20.49 -30.63 3.64
N ALA A 80 -20.97 -30.31 2.43
CA ALA A 80 -20.78 -28.99 1.84
C ALA A 80 -21.43 -27.88 2.69
N SER A 81 -22.66 -28.11 3.20
CA SER A 81 -23.35 -27.17 4.10
C SER A 81 -22.64 -26.99 5.44
N ILE A 82 -22.18 -28.08 6.07
CA ILE A 82 -21.40 -27.99 7.31
C ILE A 82 -20.10 -27.21 7.08
N LEU A 83 -19.41 -27.47 5.96
CA LEU A 83 -18.19 -26.78 5.60
C LEU A 83 -18.44 -25.29 5.32
N ALA A 84 -19.54 -24.96 4.64
CA ALA A 84 -19.94 -23.58 4.39
C ALA A 84 -20.27 -22.83 5.69
N ALA A 85 -21.01 -23.46 6.61
CA ALA A 85 -21.29 -22.90 7.93
C ALA A 85 -20.00 -22.69 8.75
N TYR A 86 -19.08 -23.66 8.71
CA TYR A 86 -17.76 -23.52 9.35
C TYR A 86 -16.95 -22.36 8.74
N VAL A 87 -16.91 -22.25 7.41
CA VAL A 87 -16.21 -21.15 6.73
C VAL A 87 -16.82 -19.81 7.11
N SER A 88 -18.15 -19.70 7.09
CA SER A 88 -18.85 -18.49 7.51
C SER A 88 -18.49 -18.16 8.97
N GLN A 89 -18.66 -19.08 9.93
CA GLN A 89 -18.41 -18.76 11.33
C GLN A 89 -16.95 -18.39 11.67
N PHE A 90 -15.95 -19.03 11.04
CA PHE A 90 -14.55 -18.87 11.41
C PHE A 90 -13.74 -17.95 10.49
N PHE A 91 -14.26 -17.61 9.32
CA PHE A 91 -13.62 -16.71 8.37
C PHE A 91 -14.46 -15.45 8.08
N SER A 92 -15.65 -15.31 8.71
CA SER A 92 -16.53 -14.16 8.51
C SER A 92 -15.99 -12.83 9.01
N SER A 93 -14.89 -12.80 9.74
CA SER A 93 -14.36 -11.54 10.25
C SER A 93 -13.55 -10.76 9.21
N GLY A 94 -13.23 -11.35 8.06
CA GLY A 94 -12.30 -10.74 7.11
C GLY A 94 -10.89 -10.56 7.69
N ASP A 95 -10.55 -11.28 8.76
CA ASP A 95 -9.31 -11.10 9.54
C ASP A 95 -8.05 -11.13 8.69
N TRP A 96 -8.04 -11.94 7.62
CA TRP A 96 -6.90 -12.05 6.72
C TRP A 96 -6.69 -10.76 5.91
N LEU A 97 -7.75 -10.02 5.59
CA LEU A 97 -7.66 -8.69 4.97
C LEU A 97 -7.19 -7.66 5.98
N VAL A 98 -7.74 -7.67 7.20
CA VAL A 98 -7.34 -6.75 8.27
C VAL A 98 -5.85 -6.90 8.62
N THR A 99 -5.40 -8.15 8.80
CA THR A 99 -3.99 -8.45 9.07
C THR A 99 -3.09 -8.13 7.87
N ARG A 100 -3.53 -8.38 6.64
CA ARG A 100 -2.82 -7.94 5.42
C ARG A 100 -2.67 -6.42 5.38
N ALA A 101 -3.73 -5.71 5.73
CA ALA A 101 -3.76 -4.26 5.73
C ALA A 101 -2.81 -3.67 6.77
N GLY A 102 -2.84 -4.21 7.99
CA GLY A 102 -1.87 -3.85 9.03
C GLY A 102 -0.43 -4.19 8.67
N ALA A 103 -0.18 -5.32 7.98
CA ALA A 103 1.16 -5.67 7.51
C ALA A 103 1.70 -4.62 6.50
N GLU A 104 0.93 -4.27 5.48
CA GLU A 104 1.37 -3.27 4.51
C GLU A 104 1.49 -1.86 5.13
N GLU A 105 0.69 -1.54 6.15
CA GLU A 105 0.84 -0.29 6.91
C GLU A 105 2.17 -0.27 7.69
N VAL A 106 2.47 -1.33 8.44
CA VAL A 106 3.78 -1.44 9.14
C VAL A 106 4.93 -1.37 8.14
N LEU A 107 4.80 -2.00 6.98
CA LEU A 107 5.84 -1.97 5.95
C LEU A 107 6.05 -0.56 5.42
N LYS A 108 4.98 0.19 5.15
CA LYS A 108 5.05 1.62 4.80
C LYS A 108 5.81 2.42 5.86
N GLU A 109 5.47 2.24 7.14
CA GLU A 109 6.14 2.99 8.23
C GLU A 109 7.61 2.59 8.40
N ILE A 110 7.98 1.33 8.13
CA ILE A 110 9.39 0.91 8.11
C ILE A 110 10.15 1.66 7.02
N TYR A 111 9.59 1.78 5.81
CA TYR A 111 10.26 2.53 4.74
C TYR A 111 10.31 4.03 5.04
N ALA A 112 9.25 4.63 5.58
CA ALA A 112 9.25 6.03 5.99
C ALA A 112 10.31 6.32 7.09
N TYR A 113 10.40 5.44 8.10
CA TYR A 113 11.42 5.52 9.15
C TYR A 113 12.85 5.50 8.57
N ARG A 114 13.08 4.62 7.59
CA ARG A 114 14.38 4.40 6.96
C ARG A 114 14.71 5.41 5.87
N THR A 115 13.81 6.35 5.52
CA THR A 115 14.01 7.31 4.43
C THR A 115 13.76 8.74 4.87
N ILE A 116 12.50 9.13 5.06
CA ILE A 116 12.08 10.51 5.35
C ILE A 116 12.52 10.92 6.75
N LEU A 117 12.43 10.01 7.72
CA LEU A 117 12.67 10.33 9.13
C LEU A 117 14.12 10.11 9.57
N GLN A 118 15.07 9.89 8.65
CA GLN A 118 16.46 9.57 8.98
C GLN A 118 17.11 10.57 9.93
N ASN A 119 16.88 11.86 9.66
CA ASN A 119 17.49 12.97 10.39
C ASN A 119 16.65 13.47 11.56
N THR A 120 15.48 12.87 11.80
CA THR A 120 14.55 13.31 12.84
C THR A 120 14.91 12.65 14.18
N PRO A 121 15.22 13.40 15.25
CA PRO A 121 15.61 12.81 16.54
C PRO A 121 14.46 12.02 17.20
N THR A 122 13.21 12.33 16.88
CA THR A 122 12.01 11.67 17.40
C THR A 122 11.57 10.44 16.58
N ARG A 123 12.31 10.04 15.52
CA ARG A 123 11.92 8.96 14.61
C ARG A 123 11.56 7.64 15.31
N ARG A 124 12.27 7.32 16.40
CA ARG A 124 12.00 6.12 17.20
C ARG A 124 10.64 6.20 17.90
N ALA A 125 10.36 7.30 18.58
CA ALA A 125 9.11 7.51 19.30
C ALA A 125 7.93 7.57 18.32
N TRP A 126 8.15 8.13 17.14
CA TRP A 126 7.18 8.13 16.05
C TRP A 126 6.82 6.70 15.60
N LEU A 127 7.82 5.86 15.29
CA LEU A 127 7.56 4.49 14.84
C LEU A 127 6.89 3.66 15.92
N GLU A 128 7.29 3.82 17.18
CA GLU A 128 6.64 3.17 18.33
C GLU A 128 5.16 3.53 18.42
N LYS A 129 4.83 4.82 18.39
CA LYS A 129 3.44 5.30 18.38
C LYS A 129 2.65 4.74 17.21
N ARG A 130 3.22 4.74 16.00
CA ARG A 130 2.57 4.21 14.79
C ARG A 130 2.33 2.71 14.88
N LEU A 131 3.28 1.93 15.38
CA LEU A 131 3.09 0.49 15.59
C LEU A 131 1.97 0.21 16.59
N GLU A 132 1.84 0.99 17.66
CA GLU A 132 0.73 0.87 18.60
C GLU A 132 -0.62 1.18 17.95
N GLU A 133 -0.71 2.27 17.18
CA GLU A 133 -1.92 2.65 16.46
C GLU A 133 -2.36 1.56 15.48
N ILE A 134 -1.42 1.04 14.68
CA ILE A 134 -1.69 -0.06 13.74
C ILE A 134 -2.15 -1.30 14.50
N GLN A 135 -1.47 -1.68 15.58
CA GLN A 135 -1.85 -2.85 16.37
C GLN A 135 -3.26 -2.70 16.97
N ARG A 136 -3.61 -1.52 17.49
CA ARG A 136 -4.97 -1.23 18.00
C ARG A 136 -6.00 -1.26 16.86
N SER A 137 -5.67 -0.73 15.69
CA SER A 137 -6.57 -0.79 14.52
C SER A 137 -6.82 -2.22 14.07
N VAL A 138 -5.76 -3.03 13.94
CA VAL A 138 -5.89 -4.46 13.60
C VAL A 138 -6.70 -5.20 14.66
N PHE A 139 -6.45 -4.96 15.95
CA PHE A 139 -7.22 -5.58 17.03
C PHE A 139 -8.71 -5.25 16.96
N ARG A 140 -9.06 -3.98 16.73
CA ARG A 140 -10.46 -3.55 16.55
C ARG A 140 -11.07 -4.12 15.27
N GLY A 141 -10.29 -4.20 14.20
CA GLY A 141 -10.71 -4.79 12.93
C GLY A 141 -10.98 -6.29 13.02
N MET A 142 -10.25 -7.01 13.88
CA MET A 142 -10.45 -8.42 14.20
C MET A 142 -11.51 -8.65 15.30
N ASN A 143 -12.39 -7.68 15.54
CA ASN A 143 -13.43 -7.75 16.57
C ASN A 143 -12.92 -8.08 17.99
N GLY A 144 -11.68 -7.71 18.30
CA GLY A 144 -11.05 -7.98 19.60
C GLY A 144 -10.42 -9.36 19.76
N GLU A 145 -10.43 -10.20 18.72
CA GLU A 145 -9.82 -11.54 18.74
C GLU A 145 -8.51 -11.59 17.95
N MET A 146 -7.42 -11.14 18.56
CA MET A 146 -6.10 -11.18 17.93
C MET A 146 -5.25 -12.35 18.46
N VAL A 147 -5.32 -13.50 17.77
CA VAL A 147 -4.45 -14.64 18.06
C VAL A 147 -3.17 -14.55 17.22
N LEU A 148 -2.12 -13.95 17.79
CA LEU A 148 -0.80 -13.89 17.14
C LEU A 148 0.05 -15.11 17.51
N LYS A 149 0.52 -15.84 16.50
CA LYS A 149 1.58 -16.84 16.68
C LYS A 149 2.93 -16.11 16.71
N ALA A 150 3.85 -16.59 17.55
CA ALA A 150 5.24 -16.12 17.50
C ALA A 150 5.85 -16.44 16.13
N TYR A 151 6.40 -15.43 15.46
CA TYR A 151 7.11 -15.62 14.20
C TYR A 151 8.47 -16.26 14.48
N LYS A 152 8.82 -17.32 13.73
CA LYS A 152 10.06 -18.10 13.92
C LYS A 152 11.02 -18.02 12.73
N GLY A 153 10.69 -17.22 11.71
CA GLY A 153 11.53 -17.07 10.52
C GLY A 153 12.61 -16.00 10.68
N PRO A 154 13.47 -15.82 9.66
CA PRO A 154 14.44 -14.74 9.65
C PRO A 154 13.74 -13.37 9.56
N LEU A 155 14.38 -12.34 10.12
CA LEU A 155 13.96 -10.95 10.00
C LEU A 155 15.01 -10.19 9.19
N PRO A 156 14.61 -9.37 8.20
CA PRO A 156 13.27 -9.26 7.59
C PRO A 156 12.80 -10.58 6.91
N PRO A 157 11.48 -10.80 6.75
CA PRO A 157 10.93 -12.10 6.33
C PRO A 157 11.20 -12.42 4.85
N SER A 158 11.72 -13.63 4.59
CA SER A 158 11.85 -14.17 3.23
C SER A 158 10.46 -14.47 2.62
N PRO A 159 10.28 -14.44 1.28
CA PRO A 159 11.30 -14.33 0.22
C PRO A 159 11.53 -12.89 -0.29
N ARG A 160 10.71 -11.90 0.12
CA ARG A 160 10.89 -10.49 -0.31
C ARG A 160 12.25 -9.96 0.10
N PHE A 161 12.76 -10.43 1.24
CA PHE A 161 13.97 -9.95 1.89
C PHE A 161 15.06 -11.02 2.06
N ASP A 162 15.11 -12.03 1.18
CA ASP A 162 16.09 -13.14 1.30
C ASP A 162 17.52 -12.70 0.91
N PRO A 163 18.50 -12.79 1.83
CA PRO A 163 19.90 -12.40 1.58
C PRO A 163 20.58 -13.14 0.43
N LYS A 164 20.01 -14.27 -0.02
CA LYS A 164 20.54 -15.03 -1.15
C LYS A 164 20.42 -14.30 -2.48
N TYR A 165 19.58 -13.27 -2.58
CA TYR A 165 19.45 -12.48 -3.79
C TYR A 165 20.41 -11.27 -3.76
N PRO A 166 21.21 -11.03 -4.81
CA PRO A 166 22.21 -9.95 -4.83
C PRO A 166 21.63 -8.54 -4.70
N ASN A 167 20.34 -8.36 -5.03
CA ASN A 167 19.61 -7.08 -4.92
C ASN A 167 18.67 -7.06 -3.70
N ASN A 168 19.03 -7.75 -2.62
CA ASN A 168 18.18 -7.84 -1.44
C ASN A 168 18.31 -6.61 -0.52
N ASP A 169 17.19 -6.18 0.05
CA ASP A 169 17.14 -5.14 1.08
C ASP A 169 17.53 -5.75 2.44
N PRO A 170 18.61 -5.27 3.10
CA PRO A 170 19.01 -5.76 4.41
C PRO A 170 18.01 -5.41 5.53
N GLY A 171 17.08 -4.49 5.30
CA GLY A 171 15.94 -4.19 6.17
C GLY A 171 16.22 -3.26 7.36
N PHE A 172 17.46 -3.19 7.85
CA PHE A 172 17.78 -2.51 9.12
C PHE A 172 18.49 -1.16 8.98
N ASN A 173 18.98 -0.85 7.78
CA ASN A 173 19.76 0.35 7.52
C ASN A 173 18.90 1.45 6.93
N ASP A 174 19.25 2.70 7.22
CA ASP A 174 18.74 3.87 6.53
C ASP A 174 19.05 3.74 5.02
N LEU A 175 18.12 4.21 4.19
CA LEU A 175 18.11 4.03 2.74
C LEU A 175 18.33 5.36 2.03
N ASN A 176 19.32 5.42 1.15
CA ASN A 176 19.43 6.54 0.21
C ASN A 176 18.41 6.42 -0.95
N GLY A 177 18.38 7.42 -1.83
CA GLY A 177 17.49 7.47 -2.99
C GLY A 177 17.55 6.23 -3.87
N ASP A 178 18.75 5.84 -4.29
CA ASP A 178 18.95 4.69 -5.17
C ASP A 178 18.62 3.36 -4.50
N GLU A 179 18.96 3.20 -3.22
CA GLU A 179 18.64 2.00 -2.46
C GLU A 179 17.14 1.86 -2.26
N TYR A 180 16.44 2.93 -1.87
CA TYR A 180 14.99 2.92 -1.77
C TYR A 180 14.35 2.57 -3.13
N PHE A 181 14.81 3.21 -4.19
CA PHE A 181 14.29 2.97 -5.53
C PHE A 181 14.43 1.50 -5.94
N ARG A 182 15.62 0.94 -5.77
CA ARG A 182 15.92 -0.46 -6.10
C ARG A 182 15.12 -1.44 -5.23
N TYR A 183 15.11 -1.22 -3.92
CA TYR A 183 14.56 -2.16 -2.96
C TYR A 183 13.04 -2.10 -2.83
N ARG A 184 12.46 -0.90 -2.96
CA ARG A 184 11.03 -0.67 -2.77
C ARG A 184 10.33 -0.49 -4.11
N LEU A 185 10.68 0.52 -4.88
CA LEU A 185 9.93 0.91 -6.07
C LEU A 185 10.06 -0.13 -7.20
N GLU A 186 11.28 -0.43 -7.63
CA GLU A 186 11.56 -1.38 -8.72
C GLU A 186 11.10 -2.81 -8.35
N ASN A 187 11.30 -3.21 -7.10
CA ASN A 187 10.85 -4.50 -6.59
C ASN A 187 9.31 -4.63 -6.66
N GLN A 188 8.60 -3.60 -6.18
CA GLN A 188 7.13 -3.58 -6.20
C GLN A 188 6.61 -3.52 -7.62
N LEU A 189 7.19 -2.70 -8.49
CA LEU A 189 6.83 -2.65 -9.90
C LEU A 189 6.97 -4.02 -10.58
N SER A 190 8.14 -4.66 -10.41
CA SER A 190 8.42 -5.99 -10.95
C SER A 190 7.48 -7.07 -10.38
N TRP A 191 7.12 -6.97 -9.11
CA TRP A 191 6.15 -7.86 -8.49
C TRP A 191 4.75 -7.65 -9.07
N HIS A 192 4.26 -6.41 -9.18
CA HIS A 192 2.94 -6.08 -9.72
C HIS A 192 2.82 -6.49 -11.19
N ILE A 193 3.84 -6.26 -12.02
CA ILE A 193 3.88 -6.71 -13.43
C ILE A 193 3.76 -8.24 -13.52
N ARG A 194 4.43 -9.00 -12.66
CA ARG A 194 4.33 -10.46 -12.66
C ARG A 194 2.95 -10.92 -12.18
N GLU A 195 2.43 -10.31 -11.12
CA GLU A 195 1.16 -10.73 -10.52
C GLU A 195 -0.03 -10.37 -11.40
N ILE A 196 -0.04 -9.21 -12.08
CA ILE A 196 -1.10 -8.86 -13.04
C ILE A 196 -1.14 -9.87 -14.20
N ASN A 197 0.00 -10.23 -14.76
CA ASN A 197 0.08 -11.22 -15.85
C ASN A 197 -0.40 -12.61 -15.42
N LYS A 198 -0.13 -12.98 -14.17
CA LYS A 198 -0.65 -14.23 -13.58
C LYS A 198 -2.16 -14.17 -13.39
N ARG A 199 -2.70 -13.08 -12.83
CA ARG A 199 -4.13 -12.86 -12.60
C ARG A 199 -4.92 -12.79 -13.91
N GLN A 200 -4.37 -12.12 -14.92
CA GLN A 200 -4.98 -12.04 -16.25
C GLN A 200 -5.03 -13.41 -16.93
N ARG A 201 -3.96 -14.22 -16.86
CA ARG A 201 -3.99 -15.60 -17.37
C ARG A 201 -5.02 -16.45 -16.66
N GLU A 202 -5.16 -16.31 -15.36
CA GLU A 202 -6.19 -17.02 -14.58
C GLU A 202 -7.61 -16.62 -15.02
N ARG A 203 -7.87 -15.31 -15.14
CA ARG A 203 -9.14 -14.78 -15.63
C ARG A 203 -9.49 -15.31 -17.02
N THR A 204 -8.55 -15.27 -17.96
CA THR A 204 -8.77 -15.79 -19.32
C THR A 204 -9.08 -17.29 -19.31
N ARG A 205 -8.38 -18.08 -18.50
CA ARG A 205 -8.66 -19.51 -18.37
C ARG A 205 -10.06 -19.79 -17.81
N LEU A 206 -10.48 -19.06 -16.77
CA LEU A 206 -11.82 -19.22 -16.20
C LEU A 206 -12.92 -18.84 -17.20
N LYS A 207 -12.76 -17.72 -17.92
CA LYS A 207 -13.69 -17.34 -18.99
C LYS A 207 -13.79 -18.42 -20.07
N LEU A 208 -12.65 -18.99 -20.47
CA LEU A 208 -12.64 -20.10 -21.43
C LEU A 208 -13.38 -21.32 -20.88
N PHE A 209 -13.18 -21.69 -19.61
CA PHE A 209 -13.88 -22.81 -18.99
C PHE A 209 -15.39 -22.59 -18.87
N ILE A 210 -15.83 -21.37 -18.57
CA ILE A 210 -17.25 -20.99 -18.54
C ILE A 210 -17.86 -21.16 -19.94
N LEU A 211 -17.18 -20.67 -20.99
CA LEU A 211 -17.64 -20.81 -22.37
C LEU A 211 -17.71 -22.28 -22.81
N ILE A 212 -16.69 -23.07 -22.47
CA ILE A 212 -16.66 -24.51 -22.78
C ILE A 212 -17.81 -25.22 -22.06
N ALA A 213 -18.00 -24.97 -20.76
CA ALA A 213 -19.09 -25.59 -19.99
C ALA A 213 -20.47 -25.20 -20.56
N GLY A 214 -20.68 -23.93 -20.89
CA GLY A 214 -21.91 -23.47 -21.56
C GLY A 214 -22.13 -24.12 -22.93
N GLY A 215 -21.09 -24.21 -23.75
CA GLY A 215 -21.15 -24.84 -25.08
C GLY A 215 -21.42 -26.34 -25.01
N VAL A 216 -20.78 -27.05 -24.07
CA VAL A 216 -21.03 -28.48 -23.81
C VAL A 216 -22.46 -28.70 -23.32
N GLY A 217 -22.97 -27.82 -22.44
CA GLY A 217 -24.37 -27.87 -22.00
C GLY A 217 -25.35 -27.70 -23.17
N ALA A 218 -25.12 -26.73 -24.05
CA ALA A 218 -25.94 -26.52 -25.23
C ALA A 218 -25.89 -27.73 -26.19
N LEU A 219 -24.71 -28.33 -26.38
CA LEU A 219 -24.54 -29.53 -27.20
C LEU A 219 -25.30 -30.73 -26.62
N PHE A 220 -25.23 -30.97 -25.32
CA PHE A 220 -25.99 -32.04 -24.66
C PHE A 220 -27.50 -31.85 -24.77
N ALA A 221 -27.97 -30.59 -24.73
CA ALA A 221 -29.38 -30.28 -24.95
C ALA A 221 -29.79 -30.59 -26.40
N ALA A 222 -28.98 -30.20 -27.38
CA ALA A 222 -29.27 -30.38 -28.80
C ALA A 222 -29.28 -31.84 -29.26
N LEU A 223 -28.42 -32.69 -28.67
CA LEU A 223 -28.34 -34.12 -29.01
C LEU A 223 -29.50 -34.95 -28.45
N GLY A 224 -30.34 -34.39 -27.56
CA GLY A 224 -31.52 -35.05 -27.01
C GLY A 224 -31.21 -36.16 -26.00
N GLN A 225 -32.19 -37.04 -25.75
CA GLN A 225 -32.08 -38.12 -24.76
C GLN A 225 -31.12 -39.22 -25.26
N PRO A 226 -30.25 -39.78 -24.39
CA PRO A 226 -30.17 -39.62 -22.92
C PRO A 226 -29.23 -38.50 -22.43
N LEU A 227 -28.65 -37.70 -23.32
CA LEU A 227 -27.61 -36.72 -22.98
C LEU A 227 -28.15 -35.47 -22.27
N THR A 228 -29.44 -35.16 -22.41
CA THR A 228 -30.07 -33.97 -21.81
C THR A 228 -29.89 -33.88 -20.29
N ILE A 229 -29.80 -35.00 -19.57
CA ILE A 229 -29.58 -34.98 -18.11
C ILE A 229 -28.20 -34.41 -17.73
N TRP A 230 -27.20 -34.53 -18.60
CA TRP A 230 -25.84 -34.02 -18.37
C TRP A 230 -25.73 -32.49 -18.51
N VAL A 231 -26.77 -31.83 -19.03
CA VAL A 231 -26.87 -30.36 -19.06
C VAL A 231 -26.76 -29.79 -17.64
N ALA A 232 -27.35 -30.45 -16.63
CA ALA A 232 -27.26 -30.02 -15.25
C ALA A 232 -25.81 -30.04 -14.71
N LEU A 233 -25.01 -31.03 -15.11
CA LEU A 233 -23.60 -31.09 -14.73
C LEU A 233 -22.82 -29.94 -15.38
N ALA A 234 -23.02 -29.70 -16.67
CA ALA A 234 -22.40 -28.59 -17.38
C ALA A 234 -22.75 -27.23 -16.75
N ALA A 235 -24.03 -27.02 -16.39
CA ALA A 235 -24.49 -25.83 -15.68
C ALA A 235 -23.81 -25.67 -14.31
N SER A 236 -23.62 -26.76 -13.56
CA SER A 236 -22.93 -26.71 -12.26
C SER A 236 -21.45 -26.33 -12.38
N PHE A 237 -20.75 -26.78 -13.43
CA PHE A 237 -19.40 -26.32 -13.73
C PHE A 237 -19.36 -24.83 -14.07
N SER A 238 -20.29 -24.33 -14.90
CA SER A 238 -20.39 -22.91 -15.21
C SER A 238 -20.60 -22.07 -13.95
N ALA A 239 -21.56 -22.44 -13.10
CA ALA A 239 -21.84 -21.76 -11.83
C ALA A 239 -20.61 -21.77 -10.90
N ALA A 240 -19.92 -22.90 -10.80
CA ALA A 240 -18.69 -23.03 -10.03
C ALA A 240 -17.58 -22.10 -10.51
N PHE A 241 -17.36 -22.01 -11.83
CA PHE A 241 -16.33 -21.13 -12.39
C PHE A 241 -16.69 -19.64 -12.26
N ILE A 242 -17.97 -19.28 -12.41
CA ILE A 242 -18.47 -17.92 -12.18
C ILE A 242 -18.24 -17.53 -10.72
N GLY A 243 -18.73 -18.33 -9.77
CA GLY A 243 -18.55 -18.07 -8.36
C GLY A 243 -17.07 -18.03 -7.94
N TRP A 244 -16.20 -18.83 -8.58
CA TRP A 244 -14.75 -18.73 -8.34
C TRP A 244 -14.14 -17.45 -8.91
N GLN A 245 -14.59 -16.96 -10.05
CA GLN A 245 -14.14 -15.68 -10.61
C GLN A 245 -14.55 -14.50 -9.72
N GLU A 246 -15.79 -14.51 -9.24
CA GLU A 246 -16.37 -13.49 -8.35
C GLU A 246 -15.67 -13.46 -6.99
N LEU A 247 -15.53 -14.63 -6.34
CA LEU A 247 -14.81 -14.75 -5.06
C LEU A 247 -13.38 -14.21 -5.13
N ARG A 248 -12.73 -14.32 -6.29
CA ARG A 248 -11.38 -13.83 -6.51
C ARG A 248 -11.33 -12.37 -6.97
N SER A 249 -12.48 -11.76 -7.25
CA SER A 249 -12.64 -10.40 -7.76
C SER A 249 -11.67 -10.07 -8.90
N LEU A 250 -11.44 -11.03 -9.81
CA LEU A 250 -10.33 -10.94 -10.77
C LEU A 250 -10.41 -9.70 -11.67
N ASP A 251 -11.62 -9.25 -12.01
CA ASP A 251 -11.83 -8.05 -12.83
C ASP A 251 -11.34 -6.78 -12.12
N SER A 252 -11.73 -6.57 -10.86
CA SER A 252 -11.30 -5.42 -10.06
C SER A 252 -9.80 -5.48 -9.72
N VAL A 253 -9.29 -6.67 -9.36
CA VAL A 253 -7.87 -6.87 -9.02
C VAL A 253 -6.96 -6.57 -10.21
N VAL A 254 -7.31 -7.05 -11.41
CA VAL A 254 -6.52 -6.77 -12.62
C VAL A 254 -6.53 -5.27 -12.94
N ARG A 255 -7.68 -4.60 -12.84
CA ARG A 255 -7.79 -3.16 -13.08
C ARG A 255 -6.96 -2.33 -12.10
N ASN A 256 -7.05 -2.65 -10.81
CA ASN A 256 -6.25 -2.00 -9.76
C ASN A 256 -4.75 -2.18 -10.03
N TYR A 257 -4.29 -3.41 -10.30
CA TYR A 257 -2.88 -3.65 -10.60
C TYR A 257 -2.41 -2.96 -11.89
N SER A 258 -3.26 -2.83 -12.92
CA SER A 258 -2.92 -2.07 -14.12
C SER A 258 -2.64 -0.61 -13.79
N LYS A 259 -3.51 0.02 -12.98
CA LYS A 259 -3.35 1.40 -12.54
C LYS A 259 -2.06 1.58 -11.76
N VAL A 260 -1.77 0.68 -10.82
CA VAL A 260 -0.58 0.74 -9.97
C VAL A 260 0.70 0.56 -10.78
N VAL A 261 0.74 -0.40 -11.72
CA VAL A 261 1.88 -0.57 -12.63
C VAL A 261 2.12 0.69 -13.45
N MET A 262 1.05 1.32 -13.96
CA MET A 262 1.15 2.58 -14.69
C MET A 262 1.71 3.71 -13.81
N GLU A 263 1.14 3.93 -12.62
CA GLU A 263 1.57 5.00 -11.71
C GLU A 263 3.01 4.79 -11.20
N LEU A 264 3.38 3.54 -10.85
CA LEU A 264 4.75 3.21 -10.46
C LEU A 264 5.74 3.33 -11.62
N ASN A 265 5.34 3.01 -12.86
CA ASN A 265 6.18 3.25 -14.03
C ASN A 265 6.44 4.74 -14.26
N ILE A 266 5.42 5.60 -14.09
CA ILE A 266 5.60 7.05 -14.22
C ILE A 266 6.64 7.55 -13.22
N LEU A 267 6.58 7.09 -11.97
CA LEU A 267 7.58 7.43 -10.95
C LEU A 267 8.95 6.82 -11.25
N PHE A 268 8.98 5.58 -11.74
CA PHE A 268 10.20 4.90 -12.16
C PHE A 268 10.93 5.70 -13.24
N ASP A 269 10.21 6.06 -14.30
CA ASP A 269 10.72 6.79 -15.45
C ASP A 269 11.15 8.21 -15.03
N HIS A 270 10.36 8.88 -14.18
CA HIS A 270 10.72 10.19 -13.66
C HIS A 270 12.05 10.15 -12.91
N TRP A 271 12.20 9.26 -11.92
CA TRP A 271 13.43 9.15 -11.14
C TRP A 271 14.65 8.81 -12.01
N LYS A 272 14.48 7.92 -12.98
CA LYS A 272 15.56 7.52 -13.90
C LYS A 272 15.99 8.63 -14.85
N ASN A 273 15.13 9.60 -15.10
CA ASN A 273 15.41 10.74 -15.98
C ASN A 273 16.03 11.93 -15.25
N LEU A 274 16.01 11.96 -13.91
CA LEU A 274 16.63 13.04 -13.13
C LEU A 274 18.15 12.99 -13.25
N GLU A 275 18.77 14.13 -13.56
CA GLU A 275 20.23 14.29 -13.54
C GLU A 275 20.76 14.42 -12.11
N GLY A 276 22.07 14.21 -11.89
CA GLY A 276 22.66 14.14 -10.55
C GLY A 276 22.46 15.40 -9.68
N GLU A 277 22.32 16.58 -10.30
CA GLU A 277 22.00 17.83 -9.60
C GLU A 277 20.50 17.95 -9.25
N GLU A 278 19.63 17.28 -10.00
CA GLU A 278 18.18 17.27 -9.77
C GLU A 278 17.76 16.21 -8.75
N GLN A 279 18.60 15.19 -8.50
CA GLN A 279 18.44 14.16 -7.47
C GLN A 279 18.72 14.70 -6.05
N ASN A 280 18.05 15.80 -5.70
CA ASN A 280 18.13 16.39 -4.38
C ASN A 280 17.23 15.62 -3.37
N GLN A 281 17.41 15.93 -2.08
CA GLN A 281 16.68 15.30 -0.99
C GLN A 281 15.17 15.56 -1.06
N THR A 282 14.75 16.70 -1.61
CA THR A 282 13.34 17.04 -1.80
C THR A 282 12.66 16.15 -2.84
N GLU A 283 13.29 15.94 -4.00
CA GLU A 283 12.78 15.03 -5.04
C GLU A 283 12.80 13.58 -4.58
N PHE A 284 13.81 13.18 -3.78
CA PHE A 284 13.81 11.89 -3.11
C PHE A 284 12.58 11.72 -2.20
N PHE A 285 12.32 12.67 -1.29
CA PHE A 285 11.17 12.59 -0.38
C PHE A 285 9.82 12.60 -1.11
N LYS A 286 9.69 13.41 -2.16
CA LYS A 286 8.50 13.40 -3.04
C LYS A 286 8.29 12.04 -3.69
N THR A 287 9.35 11.41 -4.19
CA THR A 287 9.29 10.10 -4.83
C THR A 287 8.92 9.01 -3.83
N VAL A 288 9.52 9.01 -2.64
CA VAL A 288 9.17 8.08 -1.55
C VAL A 288 7.70 8.21 -1.20
N ARG A 289 7.23 9.43 -0.91
CA ARG A 289 5.84 9.72 -0.57
C ARG A 289 4.88 9.24 -1.66
N SER A 290 5.13 9.61 -2.90
CA SER A 290 4.26 9.24 -4.03
C SER A 290 4.19 7.72 -4.22
N THR A 291 5.33 7.03 -4.05
CA THR A 291 5.39 5.57 -4.14
C THR A 291 4.58 4.91 -3.04
N GLU A 292 4.78 5.32 -1.79
CA GLU A 292 4.04 4.73 -0.67
C GLU A 292 2.54 5.08 -0.73
N ASP A 293 2.16 6.27 -1.21
CA ASP A 293 0.76 6.65 -1.44
C ASP A 293 0.10 5.75 -2.50
N ILE A 294 0.78 5.45 -3.61
CA ILE A 294 0.29 4.53 -4.66
C ILE A 294 0.12 3.12 -4.10
N LEU A 295 1.15 2.60 -3.41
CA LEU A 295 1.12 1.25 -2.83
C LEU A 295 0.06 1.12 -1.73
N TRP A 296 -0.14 2.16 -0.94
CA TRP A 296 -1.18 2.20 0.06
C TRP A 296 -2.58 2.29 -0.55
N GLY A 297 -2.76 3.17 -1.55
CA GLY A 297 -3.99 3.28 -2.32
C GLY A 297 -4.39 1.95 -2.97
N GLN A 298 -3.42 1.25 -3.55
CA GLN A 298 -3.59 -0.10 -4.08
C GLN A 298 -4.14 -1.06 -3.04
N ASN A 299 -3.54 -1.09 -1.85
CA ASN A 299 -3.92 -1.98 -0.77
C ASN A 299 -5.36 -1.71 -0.30
N VAL A 300 -5.72 -0.44 -0.12
CA VAL A 300 -7.09 -0.03 0.22
C VAL A 300 -8.09 -0.41 -0.88
N GLU A 301 -7.77 -0.18 -2.16
CA GLU A 301 -8.62 -0.59 -3.28
C GLU A 301 -8.77 -2.11 -3.36
N TYR A 302 -7.71 -2.88 -3.07
CA TYR A 302 -7.76 -4.34 -3.03
C TYR A 302 -8.66 -4.86 -1.92
N ILE A 303 -8.55 -4.28 -0.71
CA ILE A 303 -9.39 -4.66 0.44
C ILE A 303 -10.85 -4.37 0.13
N LYS A 304 -11.17 -3.19 -0.43
CA LYS A 304 -12.53 -2.84 -0.87
C LYS A 304 -13.09 -3.80 -1.92
N ALA A 305 -12.30 -4.13 -2.93
CA ALA A 305 -12.74 -5.06 -3.97
C ALA A 305 -13.03 -6.46 -3.40
N MET A 306 -12.19 -6.93 -2.48
CA MET A 306 -12.44 -8.20 -1.80
C MET A 306 -13.66 -8.13 -0.89
N GLN A 307 -13.84 -7.04 -0.15
CA GLN A 307 -15.01 -6.81 0.68
C GLN A 307 -16.31 -6.82 -0.13
N GLU A 308 -16.33 -6.14 -1.28
CA GLU A 308 -17.47 -6.11 -2.20
C GLU A 308 -17.77 -7.52 -2.73
N ALA A 309 -16.74 -8.26 -3.15
CA ALA A 309 -16.90 -9.65 -3.58
C ALA A 309 -17.42 -10.58 -2.47
N LEU A 310 -17.02 -10.37 -1.22
CA LEU A 310 -17.54 -11.12 -0.08
C LEU A 310 -18.99 -10.75 0.20
N ARG A 311 -19.34 -9.45 0.19
CA ARG A 311 -20.71 -8.96 0.37
C ARG A 311 -21.65 -9.53 -0.68
N ASP A 312 -21.24 -9.48 -1.96
CA ASP A 312 -22.03 -9.97 -3.08
C ASP A 312 -22.17 -11.51 -3.08
N SER A 313 -21.35 -12.21 -2.29
CA SER A 313 -21.44 -13.67 -2.05
C SER A 313 -22.27 -14.04 -0.80
N ASP A 314 -23.18 -13.16 -0.35
CA ASP A 314 -24.01 -13.29 0.86
C ASP A 314 -23.23 -13.32 2.19
N LEU A 315 -22.10 -12.61 2.26
CA LEU A 315 -21.24 -12.55 3.46
C LEU A 315 -21.21 -11.13 4.04
N GLU A 316 -22.39 -10.62 4.40
CA GLU A 316 -22.60 -9.22 4.82
C GLU A 316 -21.89 -8.89 6.16
N GLU A 317 -21.80 -9.86 7.07
CA GLU A 317 -21.10 -9.70 8.34
C GLU A 317 -19.60 -9.41 8.13
N GLU A 318 -18.96 -10.06 7.15
CA GLU A 318 -17.53 -9.85 6.82
C GLU A 318 -17.27 -8.47 6.24
N ALA A 319 -18.23 -7.96 5.46
CA ALA A 319 -18.09 -6.66 4.85
C ALA A 319 -18.13 -5.51 5.89
N SER A 320 -18.88 -5.67 6.98
CA SER A 320 -19.14 -4.59 7.94
C SER A 320 -17.89 -4.20 8.76
N LEU A 321 -17.08 -5.18 9.18
CA LEU A 321 -15.88 -4.96 9.99
C LEU A 321 -14.77 -4.27 9.17
N ILE A 322 -14.68 -4.63 7.89
CA ILE A 322 -13.69 -4.09 6.96
C ILE A 322 -13.92 -2.59 6.71
N ASN A 323 -15.17 -2.10 6.71
CA ASN A 323 -15.48 -0.67 6.55
C ASN A 323 -14.80 0.21 7.61
N ARG A 324 -14.77 -0.26 8.86
CA ARG A 324 -14.13 0.48 9.96
C ARG A 324 -12.63 0.55 9.75
N VAL A 325 -12.00 -0.57 9.38
CA VAL A 325 -10.56 -0.63 9.11
C VAL A 325 -10.20 0.29 7.94
N ILE A 326 -10.95 0.26 6.84
CA ILE A 326 -10.73 1.15 5.69
C ILE A 326 -10.82 2.63 6.11
N LYS A 327 -11.79 2.98 6.97
CA LYS A 327 -11.94 4.35 7.45
C LYS A 327 -10.74 4.77 8.30
N GLU A 328 -10.37 3.96 9.29
CA GLU A 328 -9.20 4.21 10.15
C GLU A 328 -7.92 4.33 9.32
N GLN A 329 -7.77 3.51 8.29
CA GLN A 329 -6.63 3.52 7.37
C GLN A 329 -6.55 4.77 6.51
N ARG A 330 -7.68 5.31 6.08
CA ARG A 330 -7.71 6.61 5.37
C ARG A 330 -7.32 7.76 6.27
N GLU A 331 -7.81 7.77 7.50
CA GLU A 331 -7.44 8.78 8.49
C GLU A 331 -5.95 8.68 8.86
N SER A 332 -5.43 7.46 8.96
CA SER A 332 -4.02 7.15 9.17
C SER A 332 -3.13 7.68 8.04
N ASP A 333 -3.57 7.49 6.80
CA ASP A 333 -2.87 8.00 5.61
C ASP A 333 -2.84 9.53 5.54
N GLN A 334 -3.94 10.18 5.89
CA GLN A 334 -4.01 11.63 5.92
C GLN A 334 -3.03 12.21 6.95
N ARG A 335 -2.91 11.57 8.13
CA ARG A 335 -1.95 11.98 9.15
C ARG A 335 -0.50 11.78 8.68
N PHE A 336 -0.21 10.63 8.09
CA PHE A 336 1.10 10.34 7.50
C PHE A 336 1.50 11.40 6.46
N LYS A 337 0.56 11.82 5.60
CA LYS A 337 0.77 12.89 4.63
C LYS A 337 1.12 14.23 5.27
N ASN A 338 0.42 14.59 6.35
CA ASN A 338 0.68 15.83 7.08
C ASN A 338 2.06 15.78 7.75
N GLU A 339 2.41 14.66 8.39
CA GLU A 339 3.71 14.52 9.06
C GLU A 339 4.88 14.51 8.07
N ILE A 340 4.72 13.89 6.90
CA ILE A 340 5.73 13.99 5.83
C ILE A 340 5.81 15.41 5.27
N ALA A 341 4.68 16.07 5.05
CA ALA A 341 4.69 17.46 4.58
C ALA A 341 5.47 18.34 5.56
N ASN A 342 5.23 18.20 6.85
CA ASN A 342 5.95 18.92 7.90
C ASN A 342 7.44 18.58 7.88
N ALA A 343 7.80 17.30 7.78
CA ALA A 343 9.21 16.89 7.70
C ALA A 343 9.94 17.47 6.47
N VAL A 344 9.27 17.56 5.33
CA VAL A 344 9.81 18.19 4.11
C VAL A 344 9.97 19.71 4.31
N VAL A 345 8.99 20.36 4.93
CA VAL A 345 9.05 21.80 5.25
C VAL A 345 10.18 22.09 6.23
N ASP A 346 10.29 21.31 7.31
CA ASP A 346 11.36 21.43 8.30
C ASP A 346 12.73 21.24 7.67
N HIS A 347 12.90 20.21 6.83
CA HIS A 347 14.15 20.00 6.11
C HIS A 347 14.48 21.15 5.15
N THR A 348 13.48 21.66 4.43
CA THR A 348 13.66 22.81 3.53
C THR A 348 14.09 24.05 4.32
N ARG A 349 13.45 24.30 5.46
CA ARG A 349 13.79 25.39 6.39
C ARG A 349 15.23 25.26 6.90
N ASP A 350 15.61 24.08 7.38
CA ASP A 350 16.95 23.82 7.90
C ASP A 350 18.01 24.01 6.81
N SER A 351 17.74 23.54 5.59
CA SER A 351 18.65 23.74 4.44
C SER A 351 18.79 25.21 4.03
N MET A 352 17.72 26.01 4.17
CA MET A 352 17.77 27.45 3.93
C MET A 352 18.61 28.15 4.98
N ILE A 353 18.43 27.81 6.26
CA ILE A 353 19.25 28.36 7.37
C ILE A 353 20.72 27.99 7.18
N GLU A 354 21.04 26.73 6.87
CA GLU A 354 22.43 26.30 6.64
C GLU A 354 23.06 27.00 5.42
N SER A 355 22.29 27.17 4.35
CA SER A 355 22.75 27.90 3.15
C SER A 355 23.00 29.37 3.46
N GLU A 356 22.15 29.98 4.28
CA GLU A 356 22.29 31.36 4.75
C GLU A 356 23.54 31.53 5.63
N GLU A 357 23.77 30.62 6.58
CA GLU A 357 24.97 30.62 7.42
C GLU A 357 26.24 30.46 6.59
N LYS A 358 26.27 29.55 5.62
CA LYS A 358 27.40 29.38 4.69
C LYS A 358 27.62 30.61 3.81
N LEU A 359 26.56 31.27 3.35
CA LEU A 359 26.67 32.52 2.61
C LEU A 359 27.27 33.62 3.49
N ILE A 360 26.80 33.78 4.72
CA ILE A 360 27.34 34.75 5.68
C ILE A 360 28.82 34.46 5.98
N GLU A 361 29.19 33.20 6.19
CA GLU A 361 30.57 32.80 6.48
C GLU A 361 31.48 33.04 5.26
N THR A 362 31.04 32.65 4.07
CA THR A 362 31.77 32.88 2.82
C THR A 362 31.95 34.37 2.58
N TYR A 363 30.91 35.19 2.80
CA TYR A 363 30.96 36.63 2.62
C TYR A 363 31.86 37.32 3.66
N LYS A 364 31.85 36.87 4.91
CA LYS A 364 32.80 37.33 5.95
C LYS A 364 34.23 36.95 5.62
N SER A 365 34.45 35.73 5.12
CA SER A 365 35.77 35.27 4.69
C SER A 365 36.30 36.10 3.54
N THR A 366 35.48 36.34 2.50
CA THR A 366 35.90 37.13 1.32
C THR A 366 36.15 38.60 1.68
N LEU A 367 35.29 39.21 2.50
CA LEU A 367 35.52 40.55 3.06
C LEU A 367 36.80 40.60 3.90
N GLY A 368 37.04 39.59 4.74
CA GLY A 368 38.23 39.49 5.57
C GLY A 368 39.52 39.40 4.74
N THR A 369 39.51 38.64 3.64
CA THR A 369 40.63 38.56 2.70
C THR A 369 40.83 39.84 1.90
N LEU A 370 39.75 40.47 1.41
CA LEU A 370 39.80 41.75 0.70
C LEU A 370 40.31 42.89 1.60
N ALA A 371 39.89 42.93 2.86
CA ALA A 371 40.35 43.91 3.85
C ALA A 371 41.82 43.71 4.24
N ALA A 372 42.33 42.47 4.19
CA ALA A 372 43.75 42.18 4.46
C ALA A 372 44.66 42.50 3.25
N GLU A 373 44.17 42.35 2.01
CA GLU A 373 44.93 42.63 0.79
C GLU A 373 44.97 44.11 0.40
N ALA A 374 44.09 44.95 0.93
CA ALA A 374 43.97 46.34 0.50
C ALA A 374 44.40 47.35 1.58
N SER A 375 45.68 47.73 1.57
CA SER A 375 46.24 48.79 2.43
C SER A 375 46.09 50.21 1.84
N SER A 376 45.05 50.47 1.04
CA SER A 376 44.81 51.77 0.38
C SER A 376 43.56 52.45 0.95
N GLU A 377 43.65 53.74 1.29
CA GLU A 377 42.56 54.53 1.87
C GLU A 377 41.28 54.53 1.02
N LEU A 378 41.41 54.42 -0.31
CA LEU A 378 40.27 54.35 -1.23
C LEU A 378 39.49 53.03 -1.06
N VAL A 379 40.19 51.93 -0.80
CA VAL A 379 39.57 50.61 -0.64
C VAL A 379 38.94 50.48 0.75
N GLN A 380 39.48 51.15 1.77
CA GLN A 380 38.80 51.22 3.08
C GLN A 380 37.47 51.98 3.02
N ALA A 381 37.36 53.00 2.17
CA ALA A 381 36.10 53.70 1.93
C ALA A 381 35.09 52.80 1.18
N GLU A 382 35.52 52.02 0.20
CA GLU A 382 34.66 51.02 -0.45
C GLU A 382 34.27 49.86 0.47
N ILE A 383 35.17 49.40 1.35
CA ILE A 383 34.87 48.36 2.36
C ILE A 383 33.85 48.89 3.39
N ALA A 384 33.93 50.16 3.77
CA ALA A 384 32.94 50.79 4.64
C ALA A 384 31.57 50.88 3.94
N ALA A 385 31.53 51.29 2.67
CA ALA A 385 30.30 51.32 1.88
C ALA A 385 29.71 49.91 1.64
N MET A 386 30.56 48.90 1.41
CA MET A 386 30.11 47.50 1.35
C MET A 386 29.60 47.01 2.71
N ARG A 387 30.19 47.44 3.82
CA ARG A 387 29.74 47.05 5.16
C ARG A 387 28.36 47.63 5.50
N ASP A 388 28.08 48.85 5.04
CA ASP A 388 26.76 49.47 5.15
C ASP A 388 25.74 48.76 4.23
N ALA A 389 26.13 48.43 2.99
CA ALA A 389 25.29 47.62 2.10
C ALA A 389 25.02 46.21 2.68
N VAL A 390 25.97 45.62 3.41
CA VAL A 390 25.77 44.37 4.17
C VAL A 390 24.79 44.56 5.31
N HIS A 391 24.79 45.71 5.97
CA HIS A 391 23.83 45.99 7.03
C HIS A 391 22.40 46.10 6.46
N ASP A 392 22.24 46.78 5.32
CA ASP A 392 20.97 46.87 4.58
C ASP A 392 20.48 45.51 4.06
N VAL A 393 21.38 44.64 3.61
CA VAL A 393 21.04 43.27 3.20
C VAL A 393 20.60 42.43 4.40
N VAL A 394 21.26 42.58 5.55
CA VAL A 394 20.89 41.90 6.81
C VAL A 394 19.55 42.41 7.36
N GLU A 395 19.26 43.71 7.21
CA GLU A 395 17.98 44.31 7.62
C GLU A 395 16.83 43.87 6.69
N ASN A 396 17.03 43.88 5.37
CA ASN A 396 16.09 43.28 4.41
C ASN A 396 15.92 41.77 4.62
N LEU A 397 16.95 41.07 5.11
CA LEU A 397 16.86 39.66 5.51
C LEU A 397 16.02 39.48 6.77
N ALA A 398 16.12 40.38 7.76
CA ALA A 398 15.29 40.38 8.95
C ALA A 398 13.81 40.65 8.61
N GLU A 399 13.53 41.46 7.60
CA GLU A 399 12.18 41.62 7.04
C GLU A 399 11.68 40.35 6.33
N ARG A 400 12.55 39.62 5.62
CA ARG A 400 12.23 38.27 5.07
C ARG A 400 11.99 37.23 6.16
N LEU A 401 12.66 37.32 7.31
CA LEU A 401 12.35 36.50 8.49
C LEU A 401 10.96 36.85 9.05
N GLY A 402 10.52 38.11 8.92
CA GLY A 402 9.14 38.54 9.16
C GLY A 402 8.12 37.83 8.27
N MET A 403 8.46 37.54 7.01
CA MET A 403 7.62 36.72 6.12
C MET A 403 7.46 35.28 6.61
N SER A 404 8.42 34.71 7.35
CA SER A 404 8.23 33.38 7.95
C SER A 404 7.16 33.39 9.05
N SER A 405 7.02 34.50 9.77
CA SER A 405 5.96 34.68 10.77
C SER A 405 4.60 34.93 10.11
N SER A 406 4.56 35.65 8.98
CA SER A 406 3.32 35.83 8.22
C SER A 406 2.89 34.54 7.53
N LEU A 407 3.81 33.73 7.02
CA LEU A 407 3.53 32.39 6.51
C LEU A 407 3.02 31.45 7.60
N LYS A 408 3.56 31.54 8.82
CA LYS A 408 3.05 30.77 9.97
C LYS A 408 1.67 31.23 10.43
N THR A 409 1.40 32.55 10.36
CA THR A 409 0.06 33.11 10.63
C THR A 409 -0.94 32.69 9.56
N ILE A 410 -0.51 32.63 8.30
CA ILE A 410 -1.30 32.11 7.17
C ILE A 410 -1.50 30.58 7.31
N GLU A 411 -0.50 29.82 7.74
CA GLU A 411 -0.63 28.39 8.00
C GLU A 411 -1.63 28.10 9.12
N GLU A 412 -1.59 28.87 10.21
CA GLU A 412 -2.55 28.79 11.32
C GLU A 412 -3.96 29.27 10.93
N GLU A 413 -4.09 30.25 10.03
CA GLU A 413 -5.40 30.73 9.53
C GLU A 413 -6.04 29.74 8.52
N PHE A 414 -5.23 28.88 7.89
CA PHE A 414 -5.69 27.88 6.92
C PHE A 414 -5.80 26.46 7.50
N ASP A 415 -5.39 26.25 8.76
CA ASP A 415 -5.59 24.99 9.47
C ASP A 415 -7.10 24.73 9.64
N GLY A 416 -7.62 23.73 8.93
CA GLY A 416 -9.04 23.34 8.94
C GLY A 416 -9.90 23.81 7.75
N VAL A 417 -9.33 24.48 6.74
CA VAL A 417 -10.07 24.84 5.52
C VAL A 417 -10.02 23.71 4.47
N GLU A 418 -11.09 22.92 4.37
CA GLU A 418 -11.22 21.86 3.35
C GLU A 418 -11.68 22.43 2.00
N ILE A 419 -10.77 22.52 1.02
CA ILE A 419 -11.11 22.87 -0.36
C ILE A 419 -11.63 21.62 -1.08
N THR A 420 -12.93 21.56 -1.32
CA THR A 420 -13.60 20.49 -2.07
C THR A 420 -13.99 20.96 -3.48
N SER A 421 -14.37 20.03 -4.37
CA SER A 421 -14.85 20.35 -5.73
C SER A 421 -16.12 21.20 -5.78
N SER A 422 -16.78 21.43 -4.64
CA SER A 422 -17.96 22.28 -4.49
C SER A 422 -17.65 23.69 -3.96
N THR A 423 -16.38 24.03 -3.75
CA THR A 423 -15.99 25.34 -3.21
C THR A 423 -16.30 26.45 -4.22
N PRO A 424 -17.11 27.47 -3.86
CA PRO A 424 -17.48 28.54 -4.79
C PRO A 424 -16.25 29.32 -5.28
N MET A 425 -16.23 29.68 -6.56
CA MET A 425 -15.09 30.38 -7.19
C MET A 425 -14.79 31.74 -6.53
N SER A 426 -15.78 32.38 -5.92
CA SER A 426 -15.62 33.59 -5.13
C SER A 426 -14.77 33.36 -3.88
N VAL A 427 -14.95 32.22 -3.20
CA VAL A 427 -14.16 31.82 -2.04
C VAL A 427 -12.73 31.49 -2.48
N LEU A 428 -12.56 30.77 -3.60
CA LEU A 428 -11.23 30.50 -4.16
C LEU A 428 -10.49 31.80 -4.53
N ASN A 429 -11.18 32.77 -5.14
CA ASN A 429 -10.59 34.06 -5.49
C ASN A 429 -10.25 34.91 -4.27
N ASP A 430 -11.09 34.89 -3.22
CA ASP A 430 -10.78 35.54 -1.95
C ASP A 430 -9.53 34.92 -1.31
N LEU A 431 -9.44 33.58 -1.27
CA LEU A 431 -8.27 32.85 -0.78
C LEU A 431 -6.99 33.13 -1.59
N MET A 432 -7.08 33.16 -2.92
CA MET A 432 -5.94 33.49 -3.78
C MET A 432 -5.52 34.96 -3.68
N SER A 433 -6.44 35.87 -3.35
CA SER A 433 -6.13 37.30 -3.24
C SER A 433 -5.31 37.67 -2.00
N ARG A 434 -5.28 36.79 -1.00
CA ARG A 434 -4.54 36.95 0.27
C ARG A 434 -3.10 36.42 0.19
N TYR A 435 -2.74 35.72 -0.88
CA TYR A 435 -1.34 35.42 -1.18
C TYR A 435 -0.61 36.72 -1.59
N PRO A 436 0.63 36.94 -1.11
CA PRO A 436 1.43 38.07 -1.55
C PRO A 436 1.63 37.97 -3.08
N LYS A 437 1.22 39.00 -3.81
CA LYS A 437 1.35 39.04 -5.26
C LYS A 437 2.83 39.20 -5.61
N THR A 438 3.29 38.46 -6.62
CA THR A 438 4.68 38.43 -7.10
C THR A 438 5.25 39.77 -7.56
N THR A 439 4.45 40.84 -7.58
CA THR A 439 4.84 42.21 -7.95
C THR A 439 5.39 43.06 -6.81
N ASP A 440 5.28 42.62 -5.55
CA ASP A 440 5.81 43.38 -4.40
C ASP A 440 7.29 43.11 -4.09
N VAL A 441 7.95 42.26 -4.88
CA VAL A 441 9.41 42.13 -4.88
C VAL A 441 9.97 43.07 -5.95
N LYS A 442 10.13 44.36 -5.62
CA LYS A 442 11.16 45.17 -6.28
C LYS A 442 12.47 44.88 -5.58
N GLY A 443 13.44 44.43 -6.38
CA GLY A 443 14.76 43.97 -5.92
C GLY A 443 15.66 45.06 -5.38
#